data_AF-A0A7S3V810-F1
#
_entry.id   AF-A0A7S3V810-F1
#
_cell.length_a   1.000
_cell.length_b   1.000
_cell.length_c   1.000
_cell.angle_alpha   90.00
_cell.angle_beta   90.00
_cell.angle_gamma   90.00
#
_symmetry.space_group_name_H-M   'P 1'
#
loop_
_entity.id
_entity.type
_entity.pdbx_description
1 polymer ?
#
loop_
_entity_poly.entity_id
_entity_poly.type
_entity_poly.pdbx_seq_one_letter_code
_entity_poly.pdbx_strand_id
1 'polypeptide(L)'
;MKDIKITSLEGARSLVKDGHAKATDFLTFIGYCGWDRSQLSDEISNNNWYIVAADSKTLLNELKNNDVNVNDDILNTGIESWSVLMKMIGRGDEIVQIEDSFDDLMLKEWTKERLIFPSDEEEGDKLDGFIQKATSSRDFGTEVGVGTMLRSSSFASSYNPFLLSDQEYHQSTLLIIQDDEEMSVGVILNLPSASAIALEFEDTKTGGESSHVIPMRYGGRYSDASDDDSLLWFHCNDDLKRKKVGSRLGPDGSFIWTVTPEDAANAIATGVARAEDFIAVSGLSVWEKAIGGLAGGIKGEVNNNLFEVVDKESVECVWDILLQQEVMTKKTAAENLSLINTAWCEGAPEDSMQPSLDAPVNRLAFRALQKWISAFLIDR
;
A
#
# COMPACT_ATOMS: atom_id res chain seq x y z
N MET A 1 -26.87 -32.88 0.55
CA MET A 1 -28.01 -32.04 0.98
C MET A 1 -29.14 -32.22 -0.03
N LYS A 2 -30.29 -32.81 0.35
CA LYS A 2 -31.46 -32.95 -0.56
C LYS A 2 -32.51 -31.86 -0.36
N ASP A 3 -32.35 -31.05 0.70
CA ASP A 3 -33.40 -30.16 1.21
C ASP A 3 -33.16 -28.67 0.92
N ILE A 4 -32.02 -28.32 0.30
CA ILE A 4 -31.69 -26.94 -0.10
C ILE A 4 -31.80 -26.86 -1.62
N LYS A 5 -32.52 -25.85 -2.10
CA LYS A 5 -32.73 -25.59 -3.53
C LYS A 5 -32.34 -24.15 -3.86
N ILE A 6 -31.83 -23.95 -5.06
CA ILE A 6 -31.47 -22.63 -5.59
C ILE A 6 -32.61 -22.15 -6.49
N THR A 7 -32.96 -20.88 -6.39
CA THR A 7 -33.90 -20.19 -7.30
C THR A 7 -33.38 -18.80 -7.60
N SER A 8 -33.82 -18.20 -8.70
CA SER A 8 -33.59 -16.78 -8.98
C SER A 8 -34.45 -15.90 -8.04
N LEU A 9 -34.07 -14.63 -7.93
CA LEU A 9 -34.85 -13.61 -7.21
C LEU A 9 -36.29 -13.51 -7.76
N GLU A 10 -36.45 -13.59 -9.07
CA GLU A 10 -37.77 -13.58 -9.72
C GLU A 10 -38.59 -14.81 -9.33
N GLY A 11 -37.97 -15.99 -9.33
CA GLY A 11 -38.62 -17.23 -8.89
C GLY A 11 -39.05 -17.16 -7.42
N ALA A 12 -38.19 -16.66 -6.54
CA ALA A 12 -38.53 -16.43 -5.12
C ALA A 12 -39.71 -15.46 -4.97
N ARG A 13 -39.69 -14.34 -5.70
CA ARG A 13 -40.79 -13.34 -5.71
C ARG A 13 -42.12 -13.96 -6.15
N SER A 14 -42.12 -14.79 -7.20
CA SER A 14 -43.35 -15.49 -7.63
C SER A 14 -43.88 -16.39 -6.53
N LEU A 15 -43.03 -17.22 -5.92
CA LEU A 15 -43.43 -18.15 -4.85
C LEU A 15 -44.03 -17.44 -3.63
N VAL A 16 -43.48 -16.27 -3.27
CA VAL A 16 -44.02 -15.44 -2.18
C VAL A 16 -45.36 -14.81 -2.59
N LYS A 17 -45.45 -14.26 -3.80
CA LYS A 17 -46.68 -13.64 -4.32
C LYS A 17 -47.84 -14.64 -4.42
N ASP A 18 -47.54 -15.87 -4.81
CA ASP A 18 -48.51 -16.95 -4.99
C ASP A 18 -48.87 -17.65 -3.67
N GLY A 19 -48.26 -17.24 -2.54
CA GLY A 19 -48.54 -17.77 -1.20
C GLY A 19 -47.94 -19.16 -0.94
N HIS A 20 -47.03 -19.63 -1.80
CA HIS A 20 -46.36 -20.93 -1.66
C HIS A 20 -45.14 -20.90 -0.72
N ALA A 21 -44.59 -19.72 -0.45
CA ALA A 21 -43.48 -19.51 0.46
C ALA A 21 -43.57 -18.15 1.17
N LYS A 22 -42.85 -17.98 2.26
CA LYS A 22 -42.64 -16.69 2.94
C LYS A 22 -41.29 -16.11 2.53
N ALA A 23 -41.13 -14.79 2.63
CA ALA A 23 -39.83 -14.15 2.40
C ALA A 23 -38.72 -14.74 3.28
N THR A 24 -39.05 -15.08 4.54
CA THR A 24 -38.16 -15.72 5.52
C THR A 24 -37.76 -17.17 5.19
N ASP A 25 -38.30 -17.75 4.12
CA ASP A 25 -37.93 -19.08 3.64
C ASP A 25 -36.76 -19.03 2.64
N PHE A 26 -36.33 -17.83 2.24
CA PHE A 26 -35.23 -17.61 1.30
C PHE A 26 -34.04 -16.95 2.00
N LEU A 27 -32.84 -17.40 1.62
CA LEU A 27 -31.57 -16.74 1.94
C LEU A 27 -31.00 -16.18 0.63
N THR A 28 -30.50 -14.96 0.67
CA THR A 28 -29.90 -14.28 -0.48
C THR A 28 -28.41 -14.09 -0.24
N PHE A 29 -27.60 -14.36 -1.26
CA PHE A 29 -26.15 -14.23 -1.20
C PHE A 29 -25.69 -13.24 -2.28
N ILE A 30 -24.70 -12.42 -1.95
CA ILE A 30 -24.02 -11.54 -2.89
C ILE A 30 -22.68 -12.18 -3.23
N GLY A 31 -22.48 -12.50 -4.52
CA GLY A 31 -21.27 -13.16 -5.02
C GLY A 31 -21.25 -14.68 -4.83
N TYR A 32 -20.15 -15.28 -5.27
CA TYR A 32 -19.86 -16.70 -5.09
C TYR A 32 -18.35 -16.90 -4.96
N CYS A 33 -17.94 -17.91 -4.20
CA CYS A 33 -16.56 -18.37 -4.17
C CYS A 33 -16.37 -19.44 -5.25
N GLY A 34 -15.28 -19.33 -6.00
CA GLY A 34 -14.89 -20.31 -7.01
C GLY A 34 -13.49 -20.84 -6.70
N TRP A 35 -13.28 -22.12 -7.01
CA TRP A 35 -11.98 -22.77 -6.91
C TRP A 35 -11.61 -23.37 -8.25
N ASP A 36 -10.34 -23.23 -8.61
CA ASP A 36 -9.76 -23.97 -9.72
C ASP A 36 -9.64 -25.46 -9.40
N ARG A 37 -9.36 -26.26 -10.44
CA ARG A 37 -9.22 -27.71 -10.29
C ARG A 37 -8.14 -28.02 -9.25
N SER A 38 -8.52 -28.83 -8.25
CA SER A 38 -7.68 -29.26 -7.11
C SER A 38 -7.36 -28.19 -6.07
N GLN A 39 -7.56 -26.89 -6.33
CA GLN A 39 -7.22 -25.81 -5.40
C GLN A 39 -7.83 -26.01 -4.01
N LEU A 40 -9.15 -26.29 -3.93
CA LEU A 40 -9.80 -26.54 -2.64
C LEU A 40 -9.20 -27.74 -1.90
N SER A 41 -8.84 -28.80 -2.62
CA SER A 41 -8.21 -29.98 -2.01
C SER A 41 -6.84 -29.64 -1.42
N ASP A 42 -6.06 -28.84 -2.15
CA ASP A 42 -4.73 -28.41 -1.72
C ASP A 42 -4.85 -27.48 -0.51
N GLU A 43 -5.78 -26.52 -0.54
CA GLU A 43 -6.04 -25.61 0.57
C GLU A 43 -6.52 -26.35 1.83
N ILE A 44 -7.38 -27.37 1.71
CA ILE A 44 -7.76 -28.24 2.84
C ILE A 44 -6.52 -28.96 3.39
N SER A 45 -5.66 -29.50 2.50
CA SER A 45 -4.46 -30.22 2.93
C SER A 45 -3.43 -29.34 3.64
N ASN A 46 -3.42 -28.04 3.32
CA ASN A 46 -2.56 -27.02 3.92
C ASN A 46 -3.16 -26.35 5.17
N ASN A 47 -4.34 -26.81 5.64
CA ASN A 47 -5.10 -26.21 6.75
C ASN A 47 -5.60 -24.78 6.49
N ASN A 48 -5.79 -24.39 5.22
CA ASN A 48 -6.44 -23.13 4.88
C ASN A 48 -7.97 -23.24 5.00
N TRP A 49 -8.53 -24.44 4.84
CA TRP A 49 -9.95 -24.74 5.05
C TRP A 49 -10.16 -25.95 5.96
N TYR A 50 -11.18 -25.85 6.82
CA TYR A 50 -11.65 -26.97 7.64
C TYR A 50 -12.99 -27.49 7.13
N ILE A 51 -13.11 -28.82 7.05
CA ILE A 51 -14.37 -29.48 6.69
C ILE A 51 -15.16 -29.75 7.96
N VAL A 52 -16.39 -29.26 8.01
CA VAL A 52 -17.32 -29.52 9.11
C VAL A 52 -18.52 -30.29 8.57
N ALA A 53 -18.75 -31.48 9.12
CA ALA A 53 -19.95 -32.25 8.79
C ALA A 53 -21.12 -31.77 9.66
N ALA A 54 -22.07 -31.05 9.04
CA ALA A 54 -23.29 -30.59 9.68
C ALA A 54 -24.53 -31.03 8.87
N ASP A 55 -25.64 -31.30 9.56
CA ASP A 55 -26.91 -31.55 8.89
C ASP A 55 -27.55 -30.25 8.39
N SER A 56 -28.44 -30.35 7.40
CA SER A 56 -29.07 -29.19 6.75
C SER A 56 -29.82 -28.28 7.73
N LYS A 57 -30.38 -28.82 8.83
CA LYS A 57 -31.15 -28.01 9.80
C LYS A 57 -30.22 -27.18 10.66
N THR A 58 -29.10 -27.77 11.10
CA THR A 58 -28.07 -27.05 11.84
C THR A 58 -27.53 -25.89 11.01
N LEU A 59 -27.18 -26.11 9.74
CA LEU A 59 -26.69 -25.04 8.85
C LEU A 59 -27.73 -23.91 8.67
N LEU A 60 -29.00 -24.26 8.43
CA LEU A 60 -30.06 -23.27 8.22
C LEU A 60 -30.39 -22.48 9.48
N ASN A 61 -30.31 -23.09 10.66
CA ASN A 61 -30.53 -22.39 11.92
C ASN A 61 -29.39 -21.39 12.19
N GLU A 62 -28.14 -21.78 11.98
CA GLU A 62 -26.99 -20.88 12.13
C GLU A 62 -27.09 -19.69 11.16
N LEU A 63 -27.41 -19.93 9.89
CA LEU A 63 -27.57 -18.84 8.90
C LEU A 63 -28.70 -17.88 9.28
N LYS A 64 -29.84 -18.40 9.78
CA LYS A 64 -30.97 -17.56 10.23
C LYS A 64 -30.68 -16.78 11.51
N ASN A 65 -29.87 -17.34 12.41
CA ASN A 65 -29.48 -16.65 13.63
C ASN A 65 -28.55 -15.46 13.31
N ASN A 66 -27.68 -15.61 12.30
CA ASN A 66 -26.83 -14.52 11.83
C ASN A 66 -27.63 -13.33 11.26
N ASP A 67 -28.73 -13.59 10.54
CA ASP A 67 -29.61 -12.53 9.98
C ASP A 67 -30.21 -11.58 11.03
N VAL A 68 -30.40 -12.02 12.28
CA VAL A 68 -30.99 -11.18 13.35
C VAL A 68 -29.95 -10.35 14.11
N ASN A 69 -28.66 -10.73 14.06
CA ASN A 69 -27.56 -10.02 14.72
C ASN A 69 -26.88 -8.96 13.86
N VAL A 70 -27.24 -8.83 12.57
CA VAL A 70 -26.65 -7.85 11.62
C VAL A 70 -26.77 -6.40 12.12
N ASN A 71 -27.76 -6.08 12.95
CA ASN A 71 -27.99 -4.71 13.41
C ASN A 71 -27.06 -4.25 14.56
N ASP A 72 -26.40 -5.16 15.29
CA ASP A 72 -25.61 -4.81 16.47
C ASP A 72 -24.08 -4.93 16.25
N ASP A 73 -23.60 -5.85 15.38
CA ASP A 73 -22.16 -5.99 15.10
C ASP A 73 -21.87 -6.70 13.75
N ILE A 74 -21.92 -5.94 12.65
CA ILE A 74 -21.65 -6.45 11.29
C ILE A 74 -20.24 -7.05 11.18
N LEU A 75 -19.25 -6.47 11.88
CA LEU A 75 -17.84 -6.87 11.77
C LEU A 75 -17.55 -8.23 12.41
N ASN A 76 -18.37 -8.64 13.37
CA ASN A 76 -18.28 -9.97 14.00
C ASN A 76 -19.38 -10.94 13.52
N THR A 77 -20.16 -10.57 12.50
CA THR A 77 -21.21 -11.45 11.96
C THR A 77 -20.60 -12.74 11.39
N GLY A 78 -21.16 -13.89 11.78
CA GLY A 78 -20.67 -15.21 11.37
C GLY A 78 -19.46 -15.74 12.16
N ILE A 79 -18.77 -14.92 12.96
CA ILE A 79 -17.64 -15.34 13.80
C ILE A 79 -18.11 -16.30 14.91
N GLU A 80 -19.29 -16.07 15.48
CA GLU A 80 -19.89 -16.98 16.47
C GLU A 80 -20.18 -18.35 15.85
N SER A 81 -20.81 -18.39 14.68
CA SER A 81 -21.08 -19.64 13.97
C SER A 81 -19.78 -20.36 13.60
N TRP A 82 -18.77 -19.63 13.09
CA TRP A 82 -17.43 -20.20 12.85
C TRP A 82 -16.83 -20.80 14.13
N SER A 83 -16.91 -20.09 15.25
CA SER A 83 -16.41 -20.53 16.55
C SER A 83 -17.12 -21.81 17.05
N VAL A 84 -18.43 -21.90 16.89
CA VAL A 84 -19.21 -23.11 17.21
C VAL A 84 -18.75 -24.28 16.34
N LEU A 85 -18.63 -24.06 15.03
CA LEU A 85 -18.21 -25.10 14.08
C LEU A 85 -16.77 -25.59 14.34
N MET A 86 -15.84 -24.68 14.67
CA MET A 86 -14.47 -25.02 15.05
C MET A 86 -14.41 -25.84 16.34
N LYS A 87 -15.24 -25.49 17.34
CA LYS A 87 -15.39 -26.31 18.57
C LYS A 87 -15.93 -27.70 18.26
N MET A 88 -16.89 -27.82 17.34
CA MET A 88 -17.47 -29.12 16.96
C MET A 88 -16.45 -30.07 16.33
N ILE A 89 -15.44 -29.55 15.61
CA ILE A 89 -14.36 -30.36 15.03
C ILE A 89 -13.14 -30.51 15.96
N GLY A 90 -13.25 -30.11 17.24
CA GLY A 90 -12.20 -30.25 18.24
C GLY A 90 -11.07 -29.22 18.13
N ARG A 91 -11.29 -28.09 17.43
CA ARG A 91 -10.32 -27.02 17.21
C ARG A 91 -10.67 -25.72 17.95
N GLY A 92 -11.27 -25.86 19.15
CA GLY A 92 -11.67 -24.70 19.96
C GLY A 92 -10.49 -23.81 20.39
N ASP A 93 -9.30 -24.39 20.58
CA ASP A 93 -8.11 -23.67 21.05
C ASP A 93 -7.54 -22.70 19.99
N GLU A 94 -7.81 -22.94 18.71
CA GLU A 94 -7.37 -22.05 17.62
C GLU A 94 -8.15 -20.74 17.55
N ILE A 95 -9.40 -20.76 18.02
CA ILE A 95 -10.27 -19.56 18.04
C ILE A 95 -9.59 -18.45 18.84
N VAL A 96 -9.05 -18.78 20.02
CA VAL A 96 -8.39 -17.83 20.93
C VAL A 96 -7.11 -17.27 20.34
N GLN A 97 -6.46 -18.00 19.42
CA GLN A 97 -5.23 -17.54 18.76
C GLN A 97 -5.52 -16.57 17.60
N ILE A 98 -6.72 -16.65 17.02
CA ILE A 98 -7.12 -15.91 15.82
C ILE A 98 -7.93 -14.67 16.17
N GLU A 99 -8.67 -14.68 17.27
CA GLU A 99 -9.44 -13.51 17.75
C GLU A 99 -8.53 -12.30 17.96
N ASP A 100 -8.86 -11.18 17.32
CA ASP A 100 -8.08 -9.93 17.31
C ASP A 100 -6.63 -10.09 16.81
N SER A 101 -6.34 -11.20 16.13
CA SER A 101 -5.09 -11.38 15.40
C SER A 101 -4.99 -10.39 14.24
N PHE A 102 -3.79 -10.24 13.69
CA PHE A 102 -3.59 -9.40 12.51
C PHE A 102 -4.51 -9.80 11.35
N ASP A 103 -4.67 -11.10 11.10
CA ASP A 103 -5.46 -11.61 9.97
C ASP A 103 -6.97 -11.35 10.19
N ASP A 104 -7.45 -11.49 11.43
CA ASP A 104 -8.82 -11.17 11.83
C ASP A 104 -9.12 -9.66 11.67
N LEU A 105 -8.21 -8.81 12.14
CA LEU A 105 -8.35 -7.35 11.98
C LEU A 105 -8.32 -6.91 10.50
N MET A 106 -7.48 -7.54 9.68
CA MET A 106 -7.45 -7.30 8.23
C MET A 106 -8.77 -7.72 7.56
N LEU A 107 -9.34 -8.88 7.95
CA LEU A 107 -10.62 -9.35 7.45
C LEU A 107 -11.77 -8.42 7.85
N LYS A 108 -11.74 -7.87 9.06
CA LYS A 108 -12.72 -6.88 9.54
C LYS A 108 -12.68 -5.60 8.71
N GLU A 109 -11.50 -5.05 8.44
CA GLU A 109 -11.39 -3.86 7.56
C GLU A 109 -11.76 -4.19 6.10
N TRP A 110 -11.44 -5.38 5.60
CA TRP A 110 -11.90 -5.84 4.28
C TRP A 110 -13.42 -5.93 4.20
N THR A 111 -14.06 -6.52 5.21
CA THR A 111 -15.52 -6.63 5.33
C THR A 111 -16.16 -5.25 5.34
N LYS A 112 -15.59 -4.33 6.12
CA LYS A 112 -16.03 -2.95 6.21
C LYS A 112 -15.95 -2.21 4.87
N GLU A 113 -14.87 -2.40 4.11
CA GLU A 113 -14.70 -1.75 2.81
C GLU A 113 -15.58 -2.36 1.72
N ARG A 114 -15.78 -3.69 1.72
CA ARG A 114 -16.38 -4.42 0.59
C ARG A 114 -17.83 -4.84 0.78
N LEU A 115 -18.27 -5.01 2.02
CA LEU A 115 -19.58 -5.60 2.34
C LEU A 115 -20.51 -4.67 3.10
N ILE A 116 -19.99 -3.60 3.73
CA ILE A 116 -20.84 -2.58 4.35
C ILE A 116 -21.26 -1.58 3.28
N PHE A 117 -22.45 -1.80 2.72
CA PHE A 117 -23.11 -0.84 1.84
C PHE A 117 -23.71 0.29 2.69
N PRO A 118 -23.53 1.57 2.33
CA PRO A 118 -24.32 2.64 2.93
C PRO A 118 -25.81 2.35 2.69
N SER A 119 -26.67 2.63 3.67
CA SER A 119 -28.11 2.69 3.41
C SER A 119 -28.41 3.77 2.37
N ASP A 120 -29.48 3.63 1.59
CA ASP A 120 -29.88 4.58 0.52
C ASP A 120 -29.93 6.07 0.98
N GLU A 121 -30.07 6.34 2.29
CA GLU A 121 -30.01 7.70 2.87
C GLU A 121 -28.57 8.25 3.00
N GLU A 122 -27.55 7.41 3.14
CA GLU A 122 -26.13 7.79 3.21
C GLU A 122 -25.44 7.82 1.84
N GLU A 123 -25.96 7.14 0.82
CA GLU A 123 -25.44 7.25 -0.55
C GLU A 123 -25.58 8.67 -1.09
N GLY A 124 -26.67 9.37 -0.77
CA GLY A 124 -26.86 10.78 -1.11
C GLY A 124 -25.76 11.66 -0.52
N ASP A 125 -25.48 11.52 0.78
CA ASP A 125 -24.49 12.34 1.49
C ASP A 125 -23.03 11.93 1.23
N LYS A 126 -22.74 10.64 0.95
CA LYS A 126 -21.40 10.18 0.57
C LYS A 126 -21.07 10.49 -0.88
N LEU A 127 -22.03 10.33 -1.79
CA LEU A 127 -21.87 10.73 -3.18
C LEU A 127 -21.82 12.26 -3.28
N ASP A 128 -22.66 12.99 -2.54
CA ASP A 128 -22.54 14.45 -2.44
C ASP A 128 -21.27 14.85 -1.71
N GLY A 129 -20.75 14.11 -0.74
CA GLY A 129 -19.46 14.38 -0.09
C GLY A 129 -18.25 14.11 -0.97
N PHE A 130 -18.27 13.04 -1.78
CA PHE A 130 -17.26 12.72 -2.79
C PHE A 130 -17.33 13.67 -3.98
N ILE A 131 -18.53 13.96 -4.49
CA ILE A 131 -18.76 14.96 -5.53
C ILE A 131 -18.44 16.34 -5.00
N GLN A 132 -18.79 16.71 -3.77
CA GLN A 132 -18.45 18.00 -3.18
C GLN A 132 -16.96 18.11 -2.88
N LYS A 133 -16.24 17.04 -2.51
CA LYS A 133 -14.76 17.03 -2.47
C LYS A 133 -14.12 17.11 -3.86
N ALA A 134 -14.69 16.42 -4.86
CA ALA A 134 -14.21 16.43 -6.24
C ALA A 134 -14.56 17.73 -6.99
N THR A 135 -15.64 18.41 -6.61
CA THR A 135 -16.10 19.70 -7.18
C THR A 135 -15.69 20.90 -6.34
N SER A 136 -15.40 20.72 -5.06
CA SER A 136 -14.45 21.56 -4.31
C SER A 136 -13.05 21.05 -4.58
N SER A 137 -12.70 20.90 -5.86
CA SER A 137 -11.35 21.14 -6.30
C SER A 137 -10.98 22.52 -5.77
N ARG A 138 -10.46 22.55 -4.55
CA ARG A 138 -9.45 23.52 -4.21
C ARG A 138 -8.44 23.30 -5.31
N ASP A 139 -8.42 24.24 -6.24
CA ASP A 139 -7.28 24.50 -7.11
C ASP A 139 -6.16 24.89 -6.13
N PHE A 140 -5.66 23.91 -5.39
CA PHE A 140 -4.38 24.01 -4.76
C PHE A 140 -3.48 24.10 -5.98
N GLY A 141 -3.01 25.31 -6.27
CA GLY A 141 -2.05 25.58 -7.34
C GLY A 141 -0.70 24.88 -7.11
N THR A 142 -0.67 23.75 -6.38
CA THR A 142 0.45 22.84 -6.29
C THR A 142 0.61 22.14 -7.63
N GLU A 143 1.48 22.74 -8.43
CA GLU A 143 1.99 22.18 -9.67
C GLU A 143 2.78 20.90 -9.35
N VAL A 144 2.12 19.74 -9.50
CA VAL A 144 2.78 18.43 -9.44
C VAL A 144 3.43 18.19 -10.79
N GLY A 145 4.74 17.94 -10.81
CA GLY A 145 5.49 17.68 -12.03
C GLY A 145 6.83 17.01 -11.75
N VAL A 146 7.67 16.91 -12.78
CA VAL A 146 9.00 16.30 -12.65
C VAL A 146 9.84 17.06 -11.62
N GLY A 147 10.46 16.32 -10.70
CA GLY A 147 11.24 16.85 -9.58
C GLY A 147 10.43 17.13 -8.32
N THR A 148 9.10 17.02 -8.35
CA THR A 148 8.26 17.17 -7.16
C THR A 148 8.42 15.95 -6.25
N MET A 149 8.71 16.20 -4.97
CA MET A 149 8.67 15.19 -3.92
C MET A 149 7.25 15.13 -3.34
N LEU A 150 6.74 13.92 -3.20
CA LEU A 150 5.44 13.63 -2.60
C LEU A 150 5.63 12.74 -1.38
N ARG A 151 4.65 12.75 -0.49
CA ARG A 151 4.49 11.71 0.52
C ARG A 151 3.08 11.16 0.47
N SER A 152 2.89 9.91 0.91
CA SER A 152 1.54 9.40 1.16
C SER A 152 0.83 10.22 2.23
N SER A 153 -0.47 10.45 2.05
CA SER A 153 -1.21 11.32 2.95
C SER A 153 -1.43 10.71 4.33
N SER A 154 -1.57 11.61 5.31
CA SER A 154 -1.96 11.26 6.67
C SER A 154 -3.49 11.11 6.75
N PHE A 155 -4.01 9.91 6.53
CA PHE A 155 -5.45 9.69 6.62
C PHE A 155 -5.99 9.68 8.06
N ALA A 156 -7.22 10.17 8.19
CA ALA A 156 -7.96 10.19 9.44
C ALA A 156 -8.21 8.79 10.01
N SER A 157 -8.54 8.74 11.30
CA SER A 157 -8.60 7.54 12.15
C SER A 157 -9.50 6.37 11.69
N SER A 158 -10.34 6.54 10.66
CA SER A 158 -11.35 5.57 10.25
C SER A 158 -11.06 4.80 8.95
N TYR A 159 -10.06 5.21 8.16
CA TYR A 159 -9.74 4.59 6.88
C TYR A 159 -8.28 4.85 6.47
N ASN A 160 -7.62 3.87 5.85
CA ASN A 160 -6.30 4.02 5.24
C ASN A 160 -6.30 3.34 3.86
N PRO A 161 -6.07 4.07 2.74
CA PRO A 161 -6.20 3.52 1.40
C PRO A 161 -5.13 2.48 1.05
N PHE A 162 -4.03 2.45 1.80
CA PHE A 162 -2.91 1.54 1.57
C PHE A 162 -2.93 0.32 2.50
N LEU A 163 -4.01 0.14 3.28
CA LEU A 163 -4.13 -0.98 4.21
C LEU A 163 -4.28 -2.31 3.48
N LEU A 164 -5.27 -2.41 2.58
CA LEU A 164 -5.65 -3.65 1.92
C LEU A 164 -4.96 -3.84 0.56
N SER A 165 -4.51 -2.76 -0.07
CA SER A 165 -3.80 -2.77 -1.35
C SER A 165 -2.66 -1.76 -1.34
N ASP A 166 -1.68 -1.96 -2.23
CA ASP A 166 -0.58 -1.04 -2.47
C ASP A 166 0.16 -0.62 -1.18
N GLN A 167 0.43 -1.59 -0.30
CA GLN A 167 1.05 -1.38 1.00
C GLN A 167 2.41 -0.68 0.91
N GLU A 168 3.12 -0.80 -0.22
CA GLU A 168 4.38 -0.10 -0.46
C GLU A 168 4.25 1.44 -0.42
N TYR A 169 3.03 1.97 -0.63
CA TYR A 169 2.80 3.41 -0.54
C TYR A 169 2.46 3.88 0.87
N HIS A 170 2.18 2.98 1.83
CA HIS A 170 1.95 3.38 3.20
C HIS A 170 3.22 4.03 3.79
N GLN A 171 3.11 5.28 4.27
CA GLN A 171 4.23 6.09 4.75
C GLN A 171 5.37 6.27 3.74
N SER A 172 5.08 6.15 2.44
CA SER A 172 6.06 6.35 1.38
C SER A 172 6.40 7.83 1.18
N THR A 173 7.66 8.07 0.79
CA THR A 173 8.15 9.33 0.21
C THR A 173 8.54 9.04 -1.23
N LEU A 174 7.96 9.77 -2.18
CA LEU A 174 8.13 9.56 -3.62
C LEU A 174 8.75 10.76 -4.30
N LEU A 175 9.40 10.51 -5.42
CA LEU A 175 9.91 11.53 -6.34
C LEU A 175 9.35 11.30 -7.73
N ILE A 176 8.75 12.34 -8.33
CA ILE A 176 8.25 12.28 -9.71
C ILE A 176 9.40 12.53 -10.67
N ILE A 177 9.63 11.58 -11.58
CA ILE A 177 10.75 11.60 -12.51
C ILE A 177 10.32 11.84 -13.96
N GLN A 178 9.06 11.54 -14.28
CA GLN A 178 8.47 11.80 -15.59
C GLN A 178 6.99 12.11 -15.42
N ASP A 179 6.49 13.07 -16.17
CA ASP A 179 5.08 13.39 -16.23
C ASP A 179 4.75 13.90 -17.65
N ASP A 180 4.03 13.10 -18.43
CA ASP A 180 3.66 13.40 -19.82
C ASP A 180 2.14 13.28 -20.03
N GLU A 181 1.67 13.24 -21.28
CA GLU A 181 0.23 13.16 -21.57
C GLU A 181 -0.39 11.79 -21.27
N GLU A 182 0.43 10.72 -21.23
CA GLU A 182 -0.01 9.33 -21.11
C GLU A 182 0.15 8.79 -19.69
N MET A 183 1.18 9.21 -18.96
CA MET A 183 1.45 8.72 -17.61
C MET A 183 2.27 9.67 -16.74
N SER A 184 2.25 9.39 -15.44
CA SER A 184 3.20 9.90 -14.46
C SER A 184 4.06 8.74 -13.98
N VAL A 185 5.37 8.96 -13.84
CA VAL A 185 6.31 7.99 -13.30
C VAL A 185 7.05 8.60 -12.13
N GLY A 186 7.20 7.81 -11.07
CA GLY A 186 7.95 8.19 -9.89
C GLY A 186 8.68 7.01 -9.28
N VAL A 187 9.46 7.32 -8.25
CA VAL A 187 10.21 6.35 -7.46
C VAL A 187 9.96 6.56 -5.98
N ILE A 188 9.79 5.47 -5.24
CA ILE A 188 9.80 5.49 -3.78
C ILE A 188 11.25 5.62 -3.29
N LEU A 189 11.50 6.58 -2.40
CA LEU A 189 12.85 6.92 -1.95
C LEU A 189 13.19 6.37 -0.56
N ASN A 190 12.21 5.98 0.24
CA ASN A 190 12.42 5.64 1.64
C ASN A 190 12.39 4.14 1.94
N LEU A 191 12.30 3.27 0.94
CA LEU A 191 12.25 1.82 1.13
C LEU A 191 13.57 1.14 0.73
N PRO A 192 14.58 1.03 1.62
CA PRO A 192 15.78 0.27 1.33
C PRO A 192 15.46 -1.23 1.20
N SER A 193 16.17 -1.91 0.31
CA SER A 193 16.08 -3.35 0.09
C SER A 193 17.26 -4.09 0.76
N ALA A 194 17.20 -5.41 0.81
CA ALA A 194 18.33 -6.25 1.23
C ALA A 194 19.50 -6.24 0.24
N SER A 195 19.29 -5.71 -0.96
CA SER A 195 20.33 -5.55 -1.97
C SER A 195 21.10 -4.26 -1.76
N ALA A 196 22.35 -4.28 -2.19
CA ALA A 196 23.24 -3.13 -2.17
C ALA A 196 24.10 -3.12 -3.42
N ILE A 197 24.56 -1.94 -3.81
CA ILE A 197 25.44 -1.76 -4.95
C ILE A 197 26.85 -1.59 -4.42
N ALA A 198 27.77 -2.44 -4.88
CA ALA A 198 29.20 -2.25 -4.66
C ALA A 198 29.72 -1.32 -5.75
N LEU A 199 29.90 -0.05 -5.42
CA LEU A 199 30.43 0.93 -6.36
C LEU A 199 31.96 0.88 -6.30
N GLU A 200 32.56 0.33 -7.36
CA GLU A 200 33.99 0.18 -7.52
C GLU A 200 34.59 1.39 -8.24
N PHE A 201 35.73 1.89 -7.76
CA PHE A 201 36.43 3.02 -8.36
C PHE A 201 37.92 2.99 -8.03
N GLU A 202 38.72 3.64 -8.88
CA GLU A 202 40.15 3.83 -8.65
C GLU A 202 40.37 5.12 -7.87
N ASP A 203 40.88 5.03 -6.64
CA ASP A 203 41.16 6.21 -5.83
C ASP A 203 42.36 6.96 -6.43
N THR A 204 42.10 8.14 -6.98
CA THR A 204 43.11 8.99 -7.62
C THR A 204 44.23 9.45 -6.69
N LYS A 205 44.03 9.40 -5.37
CA LYS A 205 45.04 9.77 -4.37
C LYS A 205 45.97 8.63 -4.00
N THR A 206 45.45 7.40 -3.95
CA THR A 206 46.22 6.21 -3.54
C THR A 206 46.64 5.33 -4.72
N GLY A 207 46.02 5.50 -5.89
CA GLY A 207 46.22 4.66 -7.08
C GLY A 207 45.75 3.22 -6.90
N GLY A 208 44.88 2.97 -5.92
CA GLY A 208 44.36 1.65 -5.57
C GLY A 208 42.86 1.52 -5.87
N GLU A 209 42.43 0.31 -6.19
CA GLU A 209 41.01 -0.04 -6.28
C GLU A 209 40.34 0.10 -4.91
N SER A 210 39.24 0.81 -4.86
CA SER A 210 38.38 1.01 -3.69
C SER A 210 36.94 0.67 -4.05
N SER A 211 36.16 0.24 -3.06
CA SER A 211 34.74 -0.05 -3.23
C SER A 211 33.95 0.47 -2.04
N HIS A 212 32.79 1.08 -2.32
CA HIS A 212 31.84 1.49 -1.31
C HIS A 212 30.48 0.85 -1.57
N VAL A 213 29.81 0.45 -0.48
CA VAL A 213 28.49 -0.17 -0.54
C VAL A 213 27.43 0.91 -0.39
N ILE A 214 26.54 1.01 -1.37
CA ILE A 214 25.41 1.94 -1.38
C ILE A 214 24.11 1.14 -1.27
N PRO A 215 23.22 1.45 -0.30
CA PRO A 215 21.94 0.78 -0.18
C PRO A 215 21.07 0.98 -1.42
N MET A 216 20.59 -0.13 -2.00
CA MET A 216 19.64 -0.09 -3.11
C MET A 216 18.23 0.00 -2.54
N ARG A 217 17.44 0.95 -3.04
CA ARG A 217 16.04 1.14 -2.63
C ARG A 217 15.06 0.57 -3.66
N TYR A 218 13.89 0.17 -3.17
CA TYR A 218 12.75 -0.18 -3.99
C TYR A 218 12.02 1.08 -4.42
N GLY A 219 12.01 1.38 -5.72
CA GLY A 219 11.32 2.53 -6.30
C GLY A 219 9.91 2.25 -6.78
N GLY A 220 9.54 0.98 -6.94
CA GLY A 220 8.20 0.54 -7.31
C GLY A 220 8.19 -0.80 -8.04
N ARG A 221 7.00 -1.27 -8.39
CA ARG A 221 6.74 -2.63 -8.89
C ARG A 221 7.24 -2.89 -10.31
N TYR A 222 7.48 -1.84 -11.09
CA TYR A 222 7.92 -1.96 -12.47
C TYR A 222 9.45 -1.93 -12.51
N SER A 223 10.07 -3.10 -12.57
CA SER A 223 11.52 -3.25 -12.77
C SER A 223 11.79 -4.39 -13.74
N ASP A 224 12.66 -4.18 -14.72
CA ASP A 224 13.24 -5.29 -15.48
C ASP A 224 14.31 -5.95 -14.61
N ALA A 225 13.92 -7.00 -13.89
CA ALA A 225 14.74 -7.69 -12.88
C ALA A 225 16.05 -8.31 -13.42
N SER A 226 16.31 -8.21 -14.73
CA SER A 226 17.49 -8.74 -15.39
C SER A 226 18.55 -7.69 -15.73
N ASP A 227 18.31 -6.41 -15.47
CA ASP A 227 19.19 -5.34 -15.95
C ASP A 227 19.60 -4.39 -14.83
N ASP A 228 20.85 -4.50 -14.39
CA ASP A 228 21.49 -3.52 -13.49
C ASP A 228 21.55 -2.13 -14.14
N ASP A 229 21.41 -2.03 -15.46
CA ASP A 229 21.30 -0.76 -16.21
C ASP A 229 19.97 -0.03 -15.95
N SER A 230 19.00 -0.64 -15.24
CA SER A 230 17.72 -0.03 -14.87
C SER A 230 17.77 0.81 -13.58
N LEU A 231 18.95 0.93 -12.94
CA LEU A 231 19.13 1.68 -11.71
C LEU A 231 19.08 3.19 -11.93
N LEU A 232 18.29 3.87 -11.11
CA LEU A 232 18.23 5.33 -11.06
C LEU A 232 19.04 5.86 -9.90
N TRP A 233 19.92 6.83 -10.19
CA TRP A 233 20.80 7.43 -9.20
C TRP A 233 20.52 8.91 -9.07
N PHE A 234 20.52 9.37 -7.83
CA PHE A 234 20.16 10.73 -7.47
C PHE A 234 21.14 11.33 -6.45
N HIS A 235 21.32 12.64 -6.50
CA HIS A 235 22.05 13.38 -5.47
C HIS A 235 21.48 14.80 -5.28
N CYS A 236 21.79 15.38 -4.13
CA CYS A 236 21.52 16.79 -3.81
C CYS A 236 22.77 17.56 -3.40
N ASN A 237 23.97 16.99 -3.54
CA ASN A 237 25.22 17.62 -3.15
C ASN A 237 25.55 18.87 -4.01
N ASP A 238 25.79 20.01 -3.36
CA ASP A 238 26.03 21.30 -4.03
C ASP A 238 27.35 21.38 -4.79
N ASP A 239 28.38 20.65 -4.38
CA ASP A 239 29.67 20.61 -5.07
C ASP A 239 29.52 19.90 -6.42
N LEU A 240 28.72 18.82 -6.45
CA LEU A 240 28.33 18.13 -7.68
C LEU A 240 27.51 19.03 -8.61
N LYS A 241 26.51 19.76 -8.06
CA LYS A 241 25.72 20.73 -8.83
C LYS A 241 26.59 21.82 -9.44
N ARG A 242 27.54 22.40 -8.69
CA ARG A 242 28.46 23.43 -9.19
C ARG A 242 29.38 22.91 -10.30
N LYS A 243 29.74 21.63 -10.24
CA LYS A 243 30.53 20.95 -11.28
C LYS A 243 29.70 20.37 -12.42
N LYS A 244 28.37 20.47 -12.36
CA LYS A 244 27.42 19.92 -13.34
C LYS A 244 27.61 18.42 -13.56
N VAL A 245 27.85 17.68 -12.49
CA VAL A 245 27.82 16.21 -12.51
C VAL A 245 26.34 15.80 -12.53
N GLY A 246 25.94 15.01 -13.53
CA GLY A 246 24.54 14.64 -13.72
C GLY A 246 23.65 15.71 -14.38
N SER A 247 22.34 15.51 -14.30
CA SER A 247 21.31 16.38 -14.87
C SER A 247 20.27 16.75 -13.81
N ARG A 248 19.75 17.98 -13.88
CA ARG A 248 18.70 18.42 -12.96
C ARG A 248 17.39 17.69 -13.24
N LEU A 249 16.70 17.26 -12.18
CA LEU A 249 15.38 16.67 -12.28
C LEU A 249 14.29 17.75 -12.06
N GLY A 250 13.65 18.21 -13.13
CA GLY A 250 12.57 19.19 -13.07
C GLY A 250 12.97 20.63 -13.45
N PRO A 251 12.12 21.63 -13.15
CA PRO A 251 12.29 23.01 -13.61
C PRO A 251 13.48 23.74 -12.95
N ASP A 252 13.67 25.01 -13.35
CA ASP A 252 14.76 25.82 -12.80
C ASP A 252 14.64 26.01 -11.28
N GLY A 253 15.66 25.56 -10.55
CA GLY A 253 15.69 25.58 -9.08
C GLY A 253 15.41 24.24 -8.40
N SER A 254 15.18 23.14 -9.14
CA SER A 254 15.04 21.81 -8.51
C SER A 254 16.25 21.42 -7.67
N PHE A 255 15.94 20.87 -6.49
CA PHE A 255 16.92 20.45 -5.50
C PHE A 255 17.66 19.16 -5.90
N ILE A 256 16.96 18.23 -6.54
CA ILE A 256 17.42 16.87 -6.84
C ILE A 256 17.96 16.78 -8.27
N TRP A 257 19.07 16.05 -8.42
CA TRP A 257 19.72 15.76 -9.69
C TRP A 257 19.78 14.26 -9.93
N THR A 258 19.65 13.84 -11.18
CA THR A 258 19.96 12.49 -11.64
C THR A 258 21.43 12.41 -12.04
N VAL A 259 22.06 11.26 -11.84
CA VAL A 259 23.46 11.02 -12.20
C VAL A 259 23.60 9.61 -12.76
N THR A 260 24.64 9.33 -13.55
CA THR A 260 24.92 7.95 -13.96
C THR A 260 25.81 7.26 -12.92
N PRO A 261 25.83 5.92 -12.86
CA PRO A 261 26.75 5.20 -11.98
C PRO A 261 28.23 5.57 -12.23
N GLU A 262 28.63 5.78 -13.49
CA GLU A 262 30.01 6.14 -13.82
C GLU A 262 30.36 7.56 -13.34
N ASP A 263 29.44 8.52 -13.51
CA ASP A 263 29.64 9.88 -13.04
C ASP A 263 29.72 9.94 -11.50
N ALA A 264 28.91 9.16 -10.80
CA ALA A 264 28.98 9.02 -9.35
C ALA A 264 30.33 8.41 -8.91
N ALA A 265 30.77 7.33 -9.56
CA ALA A 265 32.05 6.69 -9.29
C ALA A 265 33.24 7.64 -9.52
N ASN A 266 33.23 8.38 -10.64
CA ASN A 266 34.24 9.39 -10.94
C ASN A 266 34.26 10.53 -9.92
N ALA A 267 33.10 10.99 -9.46
CA ALA A 267 33.00 12.02 -8.43
C ALA A 267 33.58 11.57 -7.09
N ILE A 268 33.39 10.30 -6.73
CA ILE A 268 33.94 9.70 -5.51
C ILE A 268 35.45 9.50 -5.65
N ALA A 269 35.91 8.92 -6.76
CA ALA A 269 37.33 8.70 -7.09
C ALA A 269 38.17 9.99 -7.03
N THR A 270 37.57 11.11 -7.45
CA THR A 270 38.23 12.43 -7.45
C THR A 270 38.04 13.20 -6.14
N GLY A 271 37.33 12.62 -5.16
CA GLY A 271 37.08 13.19 -3.84
C GLY A 271 36.16 14.41 -3.86
N VAL A 272 35.28 14.50 -4.86
CA VAL A 272 34.29 15.58 -5.01
C VAL A 272 33.03 15.30 -4.21
N ALA A 273 32.67 14.03 -4.09
CA ALA A 273 31.55 13.55 -3.29
C ALA A 273 31.95 12.29 -2.54
N ARG A 274 31.13 11.89 -1.57
CA ARG A 274 31.24 10.61 -0.88
C ARG A 274 30.14 9.67 -1.38
N ALA A 275 30.30 8.37 -1.12
CA ALA A 275 29.29 7.38 -1.49
C ALA A 275 27.94 7.66 -0.81
N GLU A 276 27.97 8.21 0.40
CA GLU A 276 26.78 8.56 1.19
C GLU A 276 26.04 9.80 0.66
N ASP A 277 26.56 10.48 -0.37
CA ASP A 277 25.89 11.63 -0.97
C ASP A 277 24.91 11.21 -2.09
N PHE A 278 24.79 9.90 -2.38
CA PHE A 278 23.98 9.34 -3.47
C PHE A 278 22.87 8.43 -2.96
N ILE A 279 21.73 8.47 -3.65
CA ILE A 279 20.62 7.52 -3.50
C ILE A 279 20.51 6.71 -4.79
N ALA A 280 20.53 5.38 -4.68
CA ALA A 280 20.27 4.47 -5.78
C ALA A 280 18.94 3.73 -5.58
N VAL A 281 18.15 3.67 -6.65
CA VAL A 281 16.79 3.13 -6.65
C VAL A 281 16.59 2.16 -7.82
N SER A 282 15.95 1.03 -7.54
CA SER A 282 15.55 0.03 -8.52
C SER A 282 14.03 -0.07 -8.60
N GLY A 283 13.51 -0.05 -9.83
CA GLY A 283 12.07 -0.13 -10.09
C GLY A 283 11.35 1.22 -10.03
N LEU A 284 10.15 1.23 -10.61
CA LEU A 284 9.36 2.42 -10.86
C LEU A 284 7.92 2.24 -10.38
N SER A 285 7.31 3.35 -10.02
CA SER A 285 5.87 3.51 -9.78
C SER A 285 5.26 4.28 -10.94
N VAL A 286 4.17 3.76 -11.52
CA VAL A 286 3.55 4.30 -12.73
C VAL A 286 2.06 4.57 -12.48
N TRP A 287 1.59 5.75 -12.87
CA TRP A 287 0.18 6.15 -12.83
C TRP A 287 -0.28 6.57 -14.23
N GLU A 288 -1.17 5.79 -14.83
CA GLU A 288 -1.70 6.06 -16.16
C GLU A 288 -2.67 7.26 -16.16
N LYS A 289 -2.57 8.11 -17.19
CA LYS A 289 -3.51 9.19 -17.46
C LYS A 289 -4.49 8.67 -18.50
N ALA A 290 -5.74 8.42 -18.11
CA ALA A 290 -6.71 7.84 -19.03
C ALA A 290 -6.95 8.76 -20.25
N ILE A 291 -7.06 8.15 -21.43
CA ILE A 291 -7.42 8.82 -22.68
C ILE A 291 -8.80 9.48 -22.50
N GLY A 292 -8.85 10.81 -22.47
CA GLY A 292 -10.09 11.57 -22.33
C GLY A 292 -10.24 12.40 -21.04
N GLY A 293 -9.17 12.57 -20.25
CA GLY A 293 -9.10 13.58 -19.19
C GLY A 293 -9.78 13.21 -17.86
N LEU A 294 -10.18 11.94 -17.68
CA LEU A 294 -10.88 11.46 -16.48
C LEU A 294 -10.11 10.42 -15.65
N ALA A 295 -8.81 10.22 -15.87
CA ALA A 295 -7.89 9.69 -14.85
C ALA A 295 -6.58 10.50 -14.89
N GLY A 296 -6.23 11.12 -13.77
CA GLY A 296 -5.33 12.28 -13.72
C GLY A 296 -3.86 11.98 -13.44
N GLY A 297 -3.39 10.73 -13.65
CA GLY A 297 -2.05 10.32 -13.24
C GLY A 297 -1.80 10.61 -11.77
N ILE A 298 -0.56 10.94 -11.40
CA ILE A 298 -0.24 11.27 -10.01
C ILE A 298 -1.00 12.52 -9.50
N LYS A 299 -1.30 13.47 -10.40
CA LYS A 299 -2.09 14.67 -10.05
C LYS A 299 -3.50 14.29 -9.61
N GLY A 300 -4.09 13.25 -10.20
CA GLY A 300 -5.36 12.68 -9.77
C GLY A 300 -5.29 12.15 -8.34
N GLU A 301 -4.20 11.44 -8.00
CA GLU A 301 -4.01 10.88 -6.66
C GLU A 301 -3.81 11.96 -5.60
N VAL A 302 -3.10 13.05 -5.92
CA VAL A 302 -2.97 14.22 -5.04
C VAL A 302 -4.32 14.90 -4.85
N ASN A 303 -5.11 15.08 -5.91
CA ASN A 303 -6.46 15.66 -5.81
C ASN A 303 -7.41 14.79 -4.97
N ASN A 304 -7.24 13.47 -5.00
CA ASN A 304 -7.96 12.51 -4.17
C ASN A 304 -7.43 12.44 -2.73
N ASN A 305 -6.42 13.25 -2.38
CA ASN A 305 -5.72 13.26 -1.11
C ASN A 305 -5.03 11.92 -0.78
N LEU A 306 -4.66 11.09 -1.76
CA LEU A 306 -3.86 9.90 -1.51
C LEU A 306 -2.38 10.24 -1.25
N PHE A 307 -1.91 11.31 -1.90
CA PHE A 307 -0.58 11.88 -1.71
C PHE A 307 -0.65 13.38 -1.44
N GLU A 308 0.36 13.87 -0.72
CA GLU A 308 0.58 15.27 -0.41
C GLU A 308 1.91 15.71 -1.00
N VAL A 309 1.99 16.96 -1.46
CA VAL A 309 3.25 17.55 -1.91
C VAL A 309 4.09 17.89 -0.68
N VAL A 310 5.37 17.50 -0.71
CA VAL A 310 6.33 17.91 0.32
C VAL A 310 6.73 19.37 0.08
N ASP A 311 6.63 20.20 1.11
CA ASP A 311 7.01 21.61 1.05
C ASP A 311 8.47 21.76 0.67
N LYS A 312 8.79 22.78 -0.16
CA LYS A 312 10.13 22.95 -0.73
C LYS A 312 11.19 23.12 0.35
N GLU A 313 10.82 23.76 1.45
CA GLU A 313 11.64 24.00 2.63
C GLU A 313 11.97 22.71 3.39
N SER A 314 11.11 21.68 3.29
CA SER A 314 11.28 20.39 3.95
C SER A 314 12.05 19.36 3.11
N VAL A 315 12.14 19.55 1.79
CA VAL A 315 12.78 18.58 0.87
C VAL A 315 14.22 18.24 1.28
N GLU A 316 15.02 19.24 1.69
CA GLU A 316 16.40 19.03 2.12
C GLU A 316 16.47 18.20 3.42
N CYS A 317 15.64 18.52 4.42
CA CYS A 317 15.56 17.77 5.67
C CYS A 317 15.15 16.31 5.41
N VAL A 318 14.12 16.09 4.59
CA VAL A 318 13.67 14.75 4.20
C VAL A 318 14.82 14.01 3.51
N TRP A 319 15.51 14.63 2.56
CA TRP A 319 16.64 14.03 1.85
C TRP A 319 17.75 13.57 2.80
N ASP A 320 18.14 14.40 3.75
CA ASP A 320 19.19 14.10 4.73
C ASP A 320 18.83 12.92 5.64
N ILE A 321 17.54 12.73 5.95
CA ILE A 321 17.05 11.56 6.70
C ILE A 321 17.15 10.30 5.84
N LEU A 322 16.80 10.39 4.55
CA LEU A 322 16.87 9.26 3.63
C LEU A 322 18.31 8.75 3.45
N LEU A 323 19.30 9.64 3.45
CA LEU A 323 20.72 9.28 3.33
C LEU A 323 21.25 8.50 4.55
N GLN A 324 20.57 8.55 5.70
CA GLN A 324 20.96 7.81 6.90
C GLN A 324 20.51 6.34 6.86
N GLN A 325 19.67 5.96 5.89
CA GLN A 325 19.17 4.59 5.79
C GLN A 325 20.26 3.63 5.32
N GLU A 326 20.29 2.45 5.93
CA GLU A 326 21.24 1.39 5.59
C GLU A 326 20.58 0.28 4.76
N VAL A 327 21.40 -0.65 4.25
CA VAL A 327 20.90 -1.88 3.60
C VAL A 327 19.93 -2.60 4.53
N MET A 328 18.78 -3.03 4.00
CA MET A 328 17.72 -3.61 4.82
C MET A 328 18.07 -5.03 5.25
N THR A 329 18.23 -5.23 6.55
CA THR A 329 18.50 -6.54 7.17
C THR A 329 17.63 -6.71 8.40
N LYS A 330 17.55 -7.94 8.93
CA LYS A 330 16.85 -8.20 10.20
C LYS A 330 17.38 -7.37 11.38
N LYS A 331 18.62 -6.88 11.31
CA LYS A 331 19.24 -6.02 12.35
C LYS A 331 18.95 -4.54 12.14
N THR A 332 18.94 -4.08 10.90
CA THR A 332 18.76 -2.66 10.52
C THR A 332 17.29 -2.29 10.29
N ALA A 333 16.39 -3.27 10.18
CA ALA A 333 14.98 -3.04 9.87
C ALA A 333 14.28 -2.08 10.84
N ALA A 334 14.52 -2.19 12.14
CA ALA A 334 13.89 -1.31 13.12
C ALA A 334 14.33 0.16 12.95
N GLU A 335 15.62 0.38 12.72
CA GLU A 335 16.19 1.72 12.51
C GLU A 335 15.69 2.32 11.19
N ASN A 336 15.73 1.53 10.11
CA ASN A 336 15.23 1.97 8.80
C ASN A 336 13.73 2.31 8.84
N LEU A 337 12.91 1.55 9.58
CA LEU A 337 11.50 1.86 9.79
C LEU A 337 11.30 3.17 10.57
N SER A 338 12.17 3.43 11.56
CA SER A 338 12.17 4.71 12.26
C SER A 338 12.48 5.86 11.30
N LEU A 339 13.53 5.72 10.49
CA LEU A 339 13.92 6.71 9.48
C LEU A 339 12.84 6.92 8.41
N ILE A 340 12.15 5.85 7.97
CA ILE A 340 10.97 5.93 7.09
C ILE A 340 9.91 6.85 7.68
N ASN A 341 9.54 6.59 8.93
CA ASN A 341 8.51 7.38 9.61
C ASN A 341 8.97 8.82 9.85
N THR A 342 10.23 9.04 10.23
CA THR A 342 10.78 10.38 10.43
C THR A 342 10.80 11.19 9.13
N ALA A 343 11.30 10.63 8.02
CA ALA A 343 11.27 11.30 6.72
C ALA A 343 9.83 11.61 6.27
N TRP A 344 8.91 10.68 6.49
CA TRP A 344 7.50 10.87 6.15
C TRP A 344 6.80 11.94 7.00
N CYS A 345 7.15 12.06 8.28
CA CYS A 345 6.65 13.11 9.18
C CYS A 345 7.24 14.49 8.85
N GLU A 346 8.54 14.58 8.56
CA GLU A 346 9.19 15.84 8.20
C GLU A 346 8.72 16.38 6.84
N GLY A 347 8.33 15.48 5.94
CA GLY A 347 7.73 15.87 4.65
C GLY A 347 6.28 16.34 4.76
N ALA A 348 5.68 16.36 5.95
CA ALA A 348 4.29 16.75 6.13
C ALA A 348 4.10 18.27 5.99
N PRO A 349 3.12 18.74 5.21
CA PRO A 349 2.88 20.17 5.09
C PRO A 349 2.40 20.77 6.41
N GLU A 350 2.65 22.05 6.65
CA GLU A 350 2.36 22.73 7.93
C GLU A 350 0.89 22.58 8.40
N ASP A 351 -0.04 22.54 7.45
CA ASP A 351 -1.49 22.39 7.69
C ASP A 351 -1.97 20.93 7.76
N SER A 352 -1.08 19.94 7.62
CA SER A 352 -1.48 18.53 7.69
C SER A 352 -1.92 18.15 9.10
N MET A 353 -3.07 17.48 9.20
CA MET A 353 -3.42 16.81 10.45
C MET A 353 -2.41 15.69 10.68
N GLN A 354 -1.62 15.79 11.74
CA GLN A 354 -0.83 14.64 12.16
C GLN A 354 -1.80 13.49 12.48
N PRO A 355 -1.64 12.32 11.83
CA PRO A 355 -2.52 11.22 12.10
C PRO A 355 -2.28 10.79 13.54
N SER A 356 -3.36 10.45 14.23
CA SER A 356 -3.21 9.65 15.43
C SER A 356 -2.65 8.30 14.99
N LEU A 357 -1.34 8.10 15.20
CA LEU A 357 -0.69 6.79 15.14
C LEU A 357 -1.34 5.79 16.12
N ASP A 358 -2.15 6.28 17.05
CA ASP A 358 -2.94 5.45 17.97
C ASP A 358 -4.27 4.97 17.39
N ALA A 359 -4.69 5.47 16.23
CA ALA A 359 -5.87 4.95 15.55
C ALA A 359 -5.65 3.47 15.18
N PRO A 360 -6.56 2.55 15.53
CA PRO A 360 -6.41 1.11 15.27
C PRO A 360 -6.08 0.78 13.81
N VAL A 361 -6.74 1.46 12.87
CA VAL A 361 -6.55 1.27 11.42
C VAL A 361 -5.12 1.64 10.98
N ASN A 362 -4.55 2.72 11.51
CA ASN A 362 -3.19 3.14 11.18
C ASN A 362 -2.15 2.19 11.78
N ARG A 363 -2.37 1.68 12.99
CA ARG A 363 -1.51 0.63 13.57
C ARG A 363 -1.56 -0.65 12.74
N LEU A 364 -2.73 -1.00 12.22
CA LEU A 364 -2.90 -2.16 11.37
C LEU A 364 -2.20 -1.96 10.01
N ALA A 365 -2.33 -0.78 9.40
CA ALA A 365 -1.65 -0.43 8.15
C ALA A 365 -0.12 -0.44 8.30
N PHE A 366 0.39 0.08 9.42
CA PHE A 366 1.81 0.02 9.73
C PHE A 366 2.30 -1.43 9.89
N ARG A 367 1.53 -2.30 10.58
CA ARG A 367 1.84 -3.73 10.67
C ARG A 367 1.79 -4.42 9.30
N ALA A 368 0.86 -4.03 8.43
CA ALA A 368 0.78 -4.54 7.06
C ALA A 368 2.02 -4.16 6.26
N LEU A 369 2.48 -2.90 6.35
CA LEU A 369 3.75 -2.45 5.76
C LEU A 369 4.94 -3.24 6.30
N GLN A 370 5.04 -3.46 7.62
CA GLN A 370 6.14 -4.25 8.20
C GLN A 370 6.18 -5.68 7.66
N LYS A 371 5.02 -6.34 7.55
CA LYS A 371 4.91 -7.67 6.94
C LYS A 371 5.29 -7.66 5.46
N TRP A 372 4.85 -6.64 4.71
CA TRP A 372 5.20 -6.45 3.32
C TRP A 372 6.72 -6.27 3.14
N ILE A 373 7.36 -5.39 3.92
CA ILE A 373 8.82 -5.19 3.91
C ILE A 373 9.56 -6.49 4.21
N SER A 374 9.14 -7.25 5.23
CA SER A 374 9.77 -8.53 5.56
C SER A 374 9.71 -9.51 4.38
N ALA A 375 8.53 -9.64 3.78
CA ALA A 375 8.28 -10.60 2.70
C ALA A 375 8.99 -10.22 1.38
N PHE A 376 9.04 -8.93 1.05
CA PHE A 376 9.47 -8.47 -0.29
C PHE A 376 10.82 -7.78 -0.32
N LEU A 377 11.29 -7.20 0.79
CA LEU A 377 12.54 -6.43 0.83
C LEU A 377 13.63 -7.08 1.69
N ILE A 378 13.30 -8.02 2.58
CA ILE A 378 14.28 -8.70 3.45
C ILE A 378 14.54 -10.13 3.00
N ASP A 379 13.49 -10.95 2.87
CA ASP A 379 13.62 -12.39 2.62
C ASP A 379 13.69 -12.75 1.11
N ARG A 380 14.26 -11.86 0.27
CA ARG A 380 14.46 -12.09 -1.18
C ARG A 380 15.68 -12.93 -1.50
#